data_AF-A0A2N5IBK6-F1
#
_entry.id   AF-A0A2N5IBK6-F1
#
_cell.length_a   1.000
_cell.length_b   1.000
_cell.length_c   1.000
_cell.angle_alpha   90.00
_cell.angle_beta   90.00
_cell.angle_gamma   90.00
#
_symmetry.space_group_name_H-M   'P 1'
#
loop_
_entity.id
_entity.type
_entity.pdbx_description
1 polymer ?
#
loop_
_entity_poly.entity_id
_entity_poly.type
_entity_poly.pdbx_seq_one_letter_code
_entity_poly.pdbx_strand_id
1 'polypeptide(L)' 'MKVSETQQKVLESLLQPYKHGKHHPKDAFQERTIYALEKKGLVEIYHHSTFLHGAVRLTEEGKKYIQL' A
#
# COMPACT_ATOMS: atom_id res chain seq x y z
N MET A 1 -1.73 -12.23 12.38
CA MET A 1 -2.58 -11.97 11.20
C MET A 1 -2.04 -12.74 10.01
N LYS A 2 -2.87 -13.37 9.18
CA LYS A 2 -2.41 -13.95 7.91
C LYS A 2 -2.71 -12.97 6.77
N VAL A 3 -1.68 -12.61 6.00
CA VAL A 3 -1.82 -11.94 4.68
C VAL A 3 -1.66 -12.99 3.59
N SER A 4 -2.33 -12.81 2.47
CA SER A 4 -2.13 -13.65 1.29
C SER A 4 -0.83 -13.28 0.57
N GLU A 5 -0.33 -14.16 -0.29
CA GLU A 5 0.86 -13.87 -1.12
C GLU A 5 0.66 -12.61 -1.98
N THR A 6 -0.55 -12.38 -2.50
CA THR A 6 -0.86 -11.16 -3.26
C THR A 6 -0.78 -9.91 -2.39
N GLN A 7 -1.26 -9.98 -1.15
CA GLN A 7 -1.17 -8.87 -0.20
C GLN A 7 0.28 -8.60 0.18
N GLN A 8 1.08 -9.65 0.38
CA GLN A 8 2.50 -9.53 0.69
C GLN A 8 3.30 -8.90 -0.46
N LYS A 9 3.03 -9.27 -1.72
CA LYS A 9 3.64 -8.61 -2.89
C LYS A 9 3.30 -7.13 -2.99
N VAL A 10 2.06 -6.75 -2.67
CA VAL A 10 1.66 -5.33 -2.65
C VAL A 10 2.39 -4.58 -1.55
N LEU A 11 2.47 -5.17 -0.36
CA LEU A 11 3.22 -4.62 0.77
C LEU A 11 4.70 -4.39 0.42
N GLU A 12 5.38 -5.39 -0.16
CA GLU A 12 6.76 -5.28 -0.66
C GLU A 12 6.90 -4.21 -1.75
N SER A 13 5.93 -4.11 -2.66
CA SER A 13 5.93 -3.10 -3.73
C SER A 13 5.85 -1.67 -3.19
N LEU A 14 5.23 -1.47 -2.02
CA LEU A 14 5.12 -0.17 -1.37
C LEU A 14 6.39 0.23 -0.58
N LEU A 15 7.36 -0.67 -0.40
CA LEU A 15 8.67 -0.33 0.18
C LEU A 15 9.57 0.39 -0.83
N GLN A 16 9.42 0.07 -2.11
CA GLN A 16 10.23 0.67 -3.17
C GLN A 16 9.50 1.86 -3.77
N PRO A 17 10.19 2.93 -4.20
CA PRO A 17 9.55 4.05 -4.86
C PRO A 17 8.81 3.58 -6.12
N TYR A 18 7.61 4.13 -6.34
CA TYR A 18 6.83 3.85 -7.55
C TYR A 18 7.57 4.35 -8.80
N LYS A 19 7.39 3.69 -9.94
CA LYS A 19 8.15 3.89 -11.20
C LYS A 19 8.36 5.35 -11.63
N HIS A 20 7.49 6.27 -11.23
CA HIS A 20 7.54 7.70 -11.59
C HIS A 20 7.52 8.66 -10.39
N GLY A 21 7.81 8.19 -9.16
CA GLY A 21 7.87 9.07 -8.00
C GLY A 21 7.88 8.36 -6.64
N LYS A 22 7.85 9.15 -5.57
CA LYS A 22 7.85 8.63 -4.19
C LYS A 22 6.48 8.11 -3.72
N HIS A 23 5.43 8.34 -4.49
CA HIS A 23 4.05 8.07 -4.10
C HIS A 23 3.43 7.02 -5.01
N HIS A 24 2.68 6.10 -4.40
CA HIS A 24 2.02 5.04 -5.14
C HIS A 24 0.56 5.40 -5.38
N PRO A 25 0.10 5.50 -6.64
CA PRO A 25 -1.32 5.72 -6.92
C PRO A 25 -2.15 4.53 -6.45
N LYS A 26 -3.31 4.79 -5.84
CA LYS A 26 -4.26 3.73 -5.43
C LYS A 26 -4.65 2.85 -6.61
N ASP A 27 -4.84 3.47 -7.78
CA ASP A 27 -5.28 2.82 -9.01
C ASP A 27 -4.28 1.81 -9.59
N ALA A 28 -3.02 1.83 -9.17
CA ALA A 28 -2.03 0.86 -9.61
C ALA A 28 -2.20 -0.53 -8.97
N PHE A 29 -3.04 -0.64 -7.94
CA PHE A 29 -3.24 -1.88 -7.20
C PHE A 29 -4.70 -2.31 -7.27
N GLN A 30 -4.92 -3.61 -7.07
CA GLN A 30 -6.28 -4.12 -6.93
C GLN A 30 -6.94 -3.52 -5.69
N GLU A 31 -8.07 -2.84 -5.89
CA GLU A 31 -8.77 -2.10 -4.85
C GLU A 31 -9.16 -3.00 -3.66
N ARG A 32 -9.61 -4.23 -3.92
CA ARG A 32 -9.93 -5.22 -2.87
C ARG A 32 -8.72 -5.54 -1.99
N THR A 33 -7.52 -5.58 -2.57
CA THR A 33 -6.28 -5.88 -1.85
C THR A 33 -5.87 -4.71 -0.97
N ILE A 34 -5.94 -3.48 -1.48
CA ILE A 34 -5.64 -2.26 -0.71
C ILE A 34 -6.60 -2.11 0.47
N TYR A 35 -7.91 -2.22 0.25
CA TYR A 35 -8.88 -2.13 1.35
C TYR A 35 -8.71 -3.23 2.39
N ALA A 36 -8.34 -4.44 1.97
CA ALA A 36 -8.08 -5.52 2.91
C ALA A 36 -6.82 -5.25 3.77
N LEU A 37 -5.79 -4.62 3.21
CA LEU A 37 -4.59 -4.19 3.93
C LEU A 37 -4.86 -2.98 4.83
N GLU A 38 -5.69 -2.04 4.37
CA GLU A 38 -6.09 -0.86 5.12
C GLU A 38 -6.92 -1.25 6.35
N LYS A 39 -7.88 -2.15 6.19
CA LYS A 39 -8.65 -2.73 7.32
C LYS A 39 -7.77 -3.47 8.33
N LYS A 40 -6.59 -3.93 7.91
CA LYS A 40 -5.60 -4.57 8.80
C LYS A 40 -4.64 -3.56 9.44
N GLY A 41 -4.74 -2.28 9.12
CA GLY A 41 -3.85 -1.23 9.63
C GLY A 41 -2.47 -1.18 8.97
N LEU A 42 -2.23 -1.95 7.91
CA LEU A 42 -0.90 -2.09 7.30
C LEU A 42 -0.61 -1.04 6.22
N VAL A 43 -1.65 -0.47 5.62
CA VAL A 43 -1.55 0.62 4.64
C VAL A 43 -2.57 1.68 4.96
N GLU A 44 -2.33 2.89 4.48
CA GLU A 44 -3.30 3.98 4.52
C GLU A 44 -3.48 4.57 3.12
N ILE A 45 -4.72 4.97 2.83
CA ILE A 45 -5.08 5.72 1.63
C ILE A 45 -5.12 7.20 2.00
N TYR A 46 -4.43 8.03 1.23
CA TYR A 46 -4.38 9.48 1.46
C TYR A 46 -4.60 10.26 0.17
N HIS A 47 -5.12 11.47 0.31
CA HIS A 47 -5.30 12.37 -0.82
C HIS A 47 -3.94 12.90 -1.30
N HIS A 48 -3.71 12.85 -2.61
CA HIS A 48 -2.51 13.40 -3.23
C HIS A 48 -2.92 14.09 -4.53
N SER A 49 -2.51 15.34 -4.71
CA SER A 49 -3.00 16.22 -5.80
C SER A 49 -2.74 15.68 -7.20
N THR A 50 -1.73 14.82 -7.37
CA THR A 50 -1.40 14.19 -8.66
C THR A 50 -2.27 12.98 -9.00
N PHE A 51 -2.99 12.39 -8.05
CA PHE A 51 -3.74 11.15 -8.27
C PHE A 51 -5.24 11.36 -8.00
N LEU A 52 -6.06 11.10 -9.02
CA LEU A 52 -7.50 11.32 -8.99
C LEU A 52 -8.20 10.56 -7.85
N HIS A 53 -7.78 9.32 -7.58
CA HIS A 53 -8.36 8.48 -6.52
C HIS A 53 -7.46 8.34 -5.29
N GLY A 54 -6.45 9.20 -5.16
CA GLY A 54 -5.51 9.22 -4.05
C GLY A 54 -4.31 8.27 -4.22
N ALA A 55 -3.48 8.27 -3.19
CA ALA A 55 -2.30 7.44 -3.08
C ALA A 55 -2.40 6.46 -1.92
N VAL A 56 -1.54 5.45 -1.96
CA VAL A 56 -1.38 4.43 -0.91
C VAL A 56 0.05 4.49 -0.39
N ARG A 57 0.21 4.33 0.92
CA ARG A 57 1.51 4.13 1.55
C ARG A 57 1.43 3.15 2.70
N LEU A 58 2.57 2.58 3.08
CA LEU A 58 2.69 1.76 4.29
C LEU A 58 2.53 2.62 5.54
N THR A 59 1.77 2.10 6.50
CA THR A 59 1.77 2.63 7.86
C THR A 59 3.04 2.19 8.60
N GLU A 60 3.27 2.72 9.79
CA GLU A 60 4.36 2.25 10.65
C GLU A 60 4.21 0.76 11.01
N GLU A 61 2.98 0.27 11.19
CA GLU A 61 2.71 -1.15 11.41
C GLU A 61 3.01 -1.99 10.16
N GLY A 62 2.63 -1.51 8.97
CA GLY A 62 2.94 -2.16 7.70
C GLY A 62 4.44 -2.29 7.44
N LYS A 63 5.21 -1.25 7.76
CA LYS A 63 6.68 -1.28 7.64
C LYS A 63 7.29 -2.32 8.58
N LYS A 64 6.87 -2.34 9.85
CA LYS A 64 7.32 -3.34 10.82
C LYS A 64 6.95 -4.76 10.38
N TYR A 65 5.75 -4.93 9.82
CA TYR A 65 5.26 -6.23 9.37
C TYR A 65 6.14 -6.83 8.26
N ILE A 66 6.64 -6.03 7.32
CA ILE A 66 7.49 -6.54 6.22
C ILE A 66 8.96 -6.69 6.63
N GLN A 67 9.42 -5.92 7.62
CA GLN A 67 10.79 -6.00 8.13
C GLN A 67 11.02 -7.13 9.14
N LEU A 68 9.96 -7.84 9.54
CA LEU A 68 9.97 -9.00 10.44
C LEU A 68 9.84 -10.31 9.65
#